data_AF-A0A1H4Z4H3-F1
#
_entry.id   AF-A0A1H4Z4H3-F1
#
_cell.length_a   1.000
_cell.length_b   1.000
_cell.length_c   1.000
_cell.angle_alpha   90.00
_cell.angle_beta   90.00
_cell.angle_gamma   90.00
#
_symmetry.space_group_name_H-M   'P 1'
#
loop_
_entity.id
_entity.type
_entity.pdbx_description
1 polymer ?
#
loop_
_entity_poly.entity_id
_entity_poly.type
_entity_poly.pdbx_seq_one_letter_code
_entity_poly.pdbx_strand_id
1 'polypeptide(L)'
;MFSNLGMGEILMLVVVGLVILGPERLPGAVNWFFTSLRQVRDYATGATQQLKDDMGGDFDAIREPLQQIQNLRGMTPTAIVTKHLLSGDDTVIREMSEQVRSTADALNLRKAVDAAAPVAPVASLEKGTSLEKTQPEVPAGPMPTMPRMHKPLAPEERPPFDVDAT
;
A
#
# COMPACT_ATOMS: atom_id res chain seq x y z
N MET A 1 13.03 6.95 -7.96
CA MET A 1 13.78 7.37 -6.74
C MET A 1 13.70 6.31 -5.64
N PHE A 2 12.57 5.62 -5.48
CA PHE A 2 12.41 4.55 -4.47
C PHE A 2 13.06 3.20 -4.82
N SER A 3 13.50 3.00 -6.07
CA SER A 3 14.20 1.78 -6.51
C SER A 3 15.57 1.55 -5.85
N ASN A 4 16.08 2.55 -5.11
CA ASN A 4 17.31 2.44 -4.32
C ASN A 4 17.06 2.07 -2.84
N LEU A 5 15.81 1.84 -2.42
CA LEU A 5 15.55 1.34 -1.06
C LEU A 5 15.96 -0.13 -0.96
N GLY A 6 17.22 -0.37 -0.62
CA GLY A 6 17.71 -1.68 -0.25
C GLY A 6 17.24 -2.09 1.15
N MET A 7 17.36 -3.38 1.48
CA MET A 7 17.08 -3.89 2.82
C MET A 7 17.88 -3.15 3.91
N GLY A 8 19.10 -2.68 3.60
CA GLY A 8 19.91 -1.86 4.51
C GLY A 8 19.30 -0.48 4.80
N GLU A 9 18.71 0.16 3.80
CA GLU A 9 18.03 1.46 3.95
C GLU A 9 16.76 1.31 4.81
N ILE A 10 16.00 0.24 4.60
CA ILE A 10 14.81 -0.08 5.41
C ILE A 10 15.21 -0.30 6.87
N LEU A 11 16.28 -1.06 7.12
CA LEU A 11 16.80 -1.27 8.47
C LEU A 11 17.20 0.07 9.12
N MET A 12 17.86 0.95 8.36
CA MET A 12 18.25 2.29 8.82
C MET A 12 17.03 3.15 9.18
N LEU A 13 15.98 3.14 8.34
CA LEU A 13 14.72 3.85 8.64
C LEU A 13 14.02 3.31 9.88
N VAL A 14 14.04 2.00 10.08
CA VAL A 14 13.49 1.37 11.30
C VAL A 14 14.28 1.83 12.52
N VAL A 15 15.61 1.83 12.48
CA VAL A 15 16.45 2.31 13.58
C VAL A 15 16.18 3.79 13.87
N VAL A 16 16.15 4.64 12.84
CA VAL A 16 15.83 6.07 12.99
C VAL A 16 14.43 6.26 13.60
N GLY A 17 13.43 5.52 13.13
CA GLY A 17 12.08 5.54 13.67
C GLY A 17 12.03 5.07 15.14
N LEU A 18 12.77 4.02 15.48
CA LEU A 18 12.88 3.50 16.85
C LEU A 18 13.55 4.51 17.79
N VAL A 19 14.53 5.28 17.32
CA VAL A 19 15.21 6.32 18.11
C VAL A 19 14.33 7.55 18.31
N ILE A 20 13.68 8.05 17.25
CA ILE A 20 12.86 9.26 17.31
C ILE A 20 11.57 9.02 18.08
N LEU A 21 10.86 7.93 17.76
CA LEU A 21 9.54 7.64 18.31
C LEU A 21 9.60 6.77 19.57
N GLY A 22 10.65 5.97 19.71
CA GLY A 22 10.81 4.99 20.78
C GLY A 22 10.31 3.59 20.37
N PRO A 23 11.00 2.50 20.79
CA PRO A 23 10.64 1.12 20.44
C PRO A 23 9.25 0.71 20.91
N GLU A 24 8.80 1.27 22.03
CA GLU A 24 7.49 0.98 22.62
C GLU A 24 6.33 1.62 21.84
N ARG A 25 6.60 2.70 21.09
CA ARG A 25 5.55 3.51 20.46
C ARG A 25 5.38 3.23 18.97
N LEU A 26 6.44 2.77 18.31
CA LEU A 26 6.40 2.38 16.90
C LEU A 26 5.31 1.33 16.59
N PRO A 27 5.23 0.18 17.30
CA PRO A 27 4.20 -0.82 17.03
C PRO A 27 2.78 -0.29 17.30
N GLY A 28 2.61 0.56 18.31
CA GLY A 28 1.33 1.24 18.58
C GLY A 28 0.93 2.22 17.47
N ALA A 29 1.87 3.04 16.99
CA ALA A 29 1.64 4.02 15.93
C ALA A 29 1.30 3.36 14.60
N VAL A 30 1.99 2.27 14.26
CA VAL A 30 1.72 1.48 13.05
C VAL A 30 0.30 0.89 13.09
N ASN A 31 -0.10 0.31 14.23
CA ASN A 31 -1.46 -0.21 14.40
C ASN A 31 -2.53 0.89 14.28
N TRP A 32 -2.29 2.07 14.86
CA TRP A 32 -3.20 3.20 14.71
C TRP A 32 -3.30 3.65 13.26
N PHE A 33 -2.17 3.80 12.56
CA PHE A 33 -2.13 4.20 11.16
C PHE A 33 -2.89 3.22 10.26
N PHE A 34 -2.66 1.91 10.41
CA PHE A 34 -3.38 0.89 9.64
C PHE A 34 -4.88 0.89 9.93
N THR A 35 -5.26 1.08 11.21
CA THR A 35 -6.67 1.16 11.61
C THR A 35 -7.34 2.40 11.02
N SER A 36 -6.68 3.56 11.11
CA SER A 36 -7.16 4.80 10.49
C SER A 36 -7.27 4.68 8.98
N LEU A 37 -6.28 4.08 8.31
CA LEU A 37 -6.33 3.88 6.85
C LEU A 37 -7.51 3.00 6.44
N ARG A 38 -7.75 1.92 7.19
CA ARG A 38 -8.90 1.05 6.96
C ARG A 38 -10.21 1.79 7.18
N GLN A 39 -10.32 2.55 8.27
CA GLN A 39 -11.52 3.32 8.60
C GLN A 39 -11.81 4.38 7.53
N VAL A 40 -10.77 5.10 7.07
CA VAL A 40 -10.88 6.06 5.96
C VAL A 40 -11.35 5.37 4.68
N ARG A 41 -10.78 4.21 4.34
CA ARG A 41 -11.21 3.42 3.17
C ARG A 41 -12.68 3.03 3.29
N ASP A 42 -13.09 2.52 4.44
CA ASP A 42 -14.45 2.03 4.67
C ASP A 42 -15.46 3.19 4.60
N TYR A 43 -15.15 4.36 5.18
CA TYR A 43 -15.95 5.58 5.03
C TYR A 43 -15.99 6.09 3.60
N ALA A 44 -14.84 6.17 2.92
CA ALA A 44 -14.76 6.63 1.54
C ALA A 44 -15.58 5.70 0.63
N THR A 45 -15.49 4.39 0.81
CA THR A 45 -16.24 3.40 0.02
C THR A 45 -17.74 3.50 0.29
N GLY A 46 -18.14 3.62 1.57
CA GLY A 46 -19.55 3.75 1.96
C GLY A 46 -20.20 5.04 1.45
N ALA A 47 -19.54 6.19 1.63
CA ALA A 47 -20.02 7.49 1.14
C ALA A 47 -20.07 7.54 -0.39
N THR A 48 -19.07 6.97 -1.07
CA THR A 48 -19.05 6.87 -2.55
C THR A 48 -20.21 6.00 -3.04
N GLN A 49 -20.53 4.91 -2.34
CA GLN A 49 -21.63 4.03 -2.71
C GLN A 49 -22.98 4.75 -2.55
N GLN A 50 -23.19 5.45 -1.43
CA GLN A 50 -24.39 6.26 -1.18
C GLN A 50 -24.53 7.39 -2.20
N LEU A 51 -23.44 8.08 -2.52
CA LEU A 51 -23.45 9.14 -3.53
C LEU A 51 -23.70 8.60 -4.94
N LYS A 52 -23.22 7.40 -5.25
CA LYS A 52 -23.48 6.73 -6.54
C LYS A 52 -24.93 6.26 -6.67
N ASP A 53 -25.53 5.81 -5.57
CA ASP A 53 -26.94 5.40 -5.53
C ASP A 53 -27.88 6.63 -5.57
N ASP A 54 -27.55 7.74 -4.91
CA ASP A 54 -28.37 8.97 -4.88
C ASP A 54 -28.15 9.92 -6.08
N MET A 55 -26.96 9.93 -6.69
CA MET A 55 -26.58 10.87 -7.76
C MET A 55 -26.06 10.17 -9.01
N GLY A 56 -26.78 9.13 -9.48
CA GLY A 56 -26.39 8.25 -10.58
C GLY A 56 -25.92 8.90 -11.90
N GLY A 57 -26.11 10.21 -12.11
CA GLY A 57 -25.58 10.98 -13.26
C GLY A 57 -24.37 11.88 -12.94
N ASP A 58 -24.29 12.51 -11.76
CA ASP A 58 -23.17 13.39 -11.37
C ASP A 58 -21.91 12.62 -10.97
N PHE A 59 -22.05 11.32 -10.65
CA PHE A 59 -20.90 10.48 -10.33
C PHE A 59 -19.91 10.36 -11.51
N ASP A 60 -20.39 10.37 -12.76
CA ASP A 60 -19.50 10.37 -13.93
C ASP A 60 -18.74 11.70 -14.08
N ALA A 61 -19.34 12.83 -13.66
CA ALA A 61 -18.66 14.13 -13.62
C ALA A 61 -17.55 14.19 -12.55
N ILE A 62 -17.61 13.35 -11.50
CA ILE A 62 -16.53 13.20 -10.51
C ILE A 62 -15.52 12.13 -10.96
N ARG A 63 -15.95 11.16 -11.75
CA ARG A 63 -15.08 10.12 -12.31
C ARG A 63 -14.03 10.69 -13.25
N GLU A 64 -14.39 11.67 -14.07
CA GLU A 64 -13.48 12.36 -14.98
C GLU A 64 -12.29 13.05 -14.26
N PRO A 65 -12.49 13.89 -13.22
CA PRO A 65 -11.41 14.45 -12.41
C PRO A 65 -10.66 13.39 -11.60
N LEU A 66 -11.31 12.32 -11.11
CA LEU A 66 -10.60 11.23 -10.44
C LEU A 66 -9.68 10.45 -11.39
N GLN A 67 -10.10 10.22 -12.63
CA GLN A 67 -9.24 9.66 -13.68
C GLN A 67 -8.12 10.63 -14.06
N GLN A 68 -8.39 11.93 -14.06
CA GLN A 68 -7.36 12.94 -14.21
C GLN A 68 -6.34 12.82 -13.08
N ILE A 69 -6.74 12.70 -11.80
CA ILE A 69 -5.82 12.50 -10.66
C ILE A 69 -5.03 11.18 -10.79
N GLN A 70 -5.65 10.11 -11.30
CA GLN A 70 -4.97 8.84 -11.57
C GLN A 70 -3.91 9.00 -12.68
N ASN A 71 -4.23 9.70 -13.77
CA ASN A 71 -3.30 10.04 -14.85
C ASN A 71 -2.21 11.03 -14.38
N LEU A 72 -2.56 11.96 -13.48
CA LEU A 72 -1.68 12.92 -12.83
C LEU A 72 -0.76 12.25 -11.82
N ARG A 73 -1.08 11.06 -11.27
CA ARG A 73 -0.16 10.27 -10.43
C ARG A 73 1.04 9.74 -11.23
N GLY A 74 0.93 9.74 -12.56
CA GLY A 74 2.05 9.55 -13.49
C GLY A 74 2.91 10.80 -13.69
N MET A 75 2.42 11.99 -13.32
CA MET A 75 3.21 13.20 -13.16
C MET A 75 3.64 13.32 -11.69
N THR A 76 4.89 13.68 -11.43
CA THR A 76 5.34 13.78 -10.04
C THR A 76 4.51 14.83 -9.27
N PRO A 77 4.27 14.68 -7.95
CA PRO A 77 3.56 15.67 -7.15
C PRO A 77 4.15 17.08 -7.30
N THR A 78 5.48 17.13 -7.45
CA THR A 78 6.22 18.32 -7.83
C THR A 78 5.76 18.90 -9.18
N ALA A 79 5.61 18.07 -10.23
CA ALA A 79 5.13 18.52 -11.53
C ALA A 79 3.69 19.06 -11.50
N ILE A 80 2.83 18.57 -10.60
CA ILE A 80 1.48 19.13 -10.40
C ILE A 80 1.57 20.49 -9.73
N VAL A 81 2.34 20.60 -8.66
CA VAL A 81 2.54 21.86 -7.92
C VAL A 81 3.24 22.90 -8.80
N THR A 82 4.24 22.52 -9.61
CA THR A 82 4.86 23.42 -10.58
C THR A 82 3.84 23.89 -11.61
N LYS A 83 3.02 23.00 -12.18
CA LYS A 83 2.02 23.37 -13.19
C LYS A 83 0.89 24.25 -12.63
N HIS A 84 0.47 24.03 -11.39
CA HIS A 84 -0.68 24.71 -10.80
C HIS A 84 -0.33 25.93 -9.95
N LEU A 85 0.85 25.98 -9.32
CA LEU A 85 1.28 27.12 -8.48
C LEU A 85 2.36 27.97 -9.15
N LEU A 86 3.22 27.37 -9.97
CA LEU A 86 4.34 28.06 -10.63
C LEU A 86 4.15 28.15 -12.15
N SER A 87 2.95 27.89 -12.68
CA SER A 87 2.62 27.95 -14.12
C SER A 87 3.61 27.20 -15.05
N GLY A 88 4.37 26.22 -14.51
CA GLY A 88 5.43 25.50 -15.23
C GLY A 88 6.87 25.99 -14.99
N ASP A 89 7.11 26.93 -14.06
CA ASP A 89 8.45 27.42 -13.72
C ASP A 89 9.12 26.54 -12.65
N ASP A 90 9.92 25.56 -13.08
CA ASP A 90 10.63 24.63 -12.18
C ASP A 90 11.89 25.24 -11.51
N THR A 91 12.23 26.51 -11.77
CA THR A 91 13.48 27.14 -11.29
C THR A 91 13.56 27.22 -9.77
N VAL A 92 12.48 27.64 -9.10
CA VAL A 92 12.40 27.78 -7.63
C VAL A 92 12.56 26.43 -6.92
N ILE A 93 11.93 25.39 -7.46
CA ILE A 93 12.03 24.03 -6.91
C ILE A 93 13.46 23.51 -7.07
N ARG A 94 14.09 23.78 -8.23
CA ARG A 94 15.46 23.37 -8.49
C ARG A 94 16.44 24.06 -7.55
N GLU A 95 16.31 25.37 -7.33
CA GLU A 95 17.13 26.14 -6.39
C GLU A 95 16.98 25.64 -4.95
N MET A 96 15.74 25.41 -4.50
CA MET A 96 15.47 24.83 -3.17
C MET A 96 16.08 23.43 -3.04
N SER A 97 15.97 22.59 -4.08
CA SER A 97 16.55 21.25 -4.08
C SER A 97 18.08 21.29 -4.04
N GLU A 98 18.72 22.25 -4.71
CA GLU A 98 20.17 22.47 -4.67
C GLU A 98 20.61 22.96 -3.29
N GLN A 99 19.86 23.85 -2.65
CA GLN A 99 20.13 24.32 -1.29
C GLN A 99 20.00 23.19 -0.25
N VAL A 100 18.98 22.35 -0.37
CA VAL A 100 18.84 21.14 0.48
C VAL A 100 20.01 20.18 0.23
N ARG A 101 20.41 19.99 -1.02
CA ARG A 101 21.52 19.10 -1.39
C ARG A 101 22.87 19.62 -0.89
N SER A 102 23.12 20.93 -1.00
CA SER A 102 24.33 21.56 -0.47
C SER A 102 24.38 21.50 1.05
N THR A 103 23.24 21.66 1.73
CA THR A 103 23.13 21.48 3.18
C THR A 103 23.38 20.03 3.57
N ALA A 104 22.86 19.06 2.80
CA ALA A 104 23.08 17.65 3.05
C ALA A 104 24.54 17.21 2.82
N ASP A 105 25.20 17.76 1.79
CA ASP A 105 26.63 17.57 1.53
C ASP A 105 27.48 18.24 2.63
N ALA A 106 27.11 19.44 3.10
CA ALA A 106 27.78 20.12 4.23
C ALA A 106 27.69 19.32 5.54
N LEU A 107 26.57 18.61 5.75
CA LEU A 107 26.38 17.71 6.88
C LEU A 107 27.04 16.33 6.69
N ASN A 108 27.79 16.12 5.61
CA ASN A 108 28.40 14.83 5.25
C ASN A 108 27.41 13.65 5.25
N LEU A 109 26.11 13.91 5.07
CA LEU A 109 25.08 12.88 4.99
C LEU A 109 25.33 11.96 3.79
N ARG A 110 25.93 12.51 2.73
CA ARG A 110 26.39 11.79 1.52
C ARG A 110 27.47 10.75 1.83
N LYS A 111 28.42 11.06 2.73
CA LYS A 111 29.52 10.16 3.13
C LYS A 111 28.99 8.96 3.92
N ALA A 112 27.96 9.17 4.74
CA ALA A 112 27.27 8.10 5.45
C ALA A 112 26.47 7.19 4.51
N VAL A 113 26.02 7.71 3.37
CA VAL A 113 25.30 6.97 2.32
C VAL A 113 26.26 6.25 1.34
N ASP A 114 27.31 6.91 0.86
CA ASP A 114 28.31 6.33 -0.06
C ASP A 114 29.22 5.28 0.62
N ALA A 115 29.36 5.30 1.95
CA ALA A 115 30.08 4.27 2.70
C ALA A 115 29.38 2.89 2.67
N ALA A 116 28.13 2.83 2.21
CA ALA A 116 27.44 1.60 1.83
C ALA A 116 27.65 1.34 0.32
N ALA A 117 28.83 0.81 -0.03
CA ALA A 117 29.24 0.53 -1.41
C ALA A 117 28.34 -0.52 -2.10
N PRO A 118 28.27 -0.52 -3.46
CA PRO A 118 27.27 -1.24 -4.23
C PRO A 118 27.58 -2.74 -4.33
N VAL A 119 26.62 -3.59 -3.99
CA VAL A 119 26.68 -5.01 -4.32
C VAL A 119 26.34 -5.20 -5.81
N ALA A 120 27.31 -5.72 -6.55
CA ALA A 120 27.24 -5.99 -7.99
C ALA A 120 26.04 -6.88 -8.39
N PRO A 121 25.55 -6.79 -9.64
CA PRO A 121 24.40 -7.54 -10.09
C PRO A 121 24.72 -9.04 -10.15
N VAL A 122 23.92 -9.85 -9.46
CA VAL A 122 23.93 -11.31 -9.60
C VAL A 122 23.32 -11.71 -10.94
N ALA A 123 24.12 -11.65 -12.00
CA ALA A 123 23.84 -12.34 -13.25
C ALA A 123 24.40 -13.77 -13.15
N SER A 124 23.53 -14.73 -12.85
CA SER A 124 23.56 -16.13 -13.31
C SER A 124 22.50 -16.90 -12.54
N LEU A 125 21.31 -17.07 -13.13
CA LEU A 125 20.43 -18.17 -12.73
C LEU A 125 20.36 -19.14 -13.89
N GLU A 126 20.78 -20.36 -13.59
CA GLU A 126 21.01 -21.42 -14.54
C GLU A 126 19.73 -21.98 -15.14
N LYS A 127 19.88 -22.33 -16.40
CA LYS A 127 19.28 -23.47 -17.11
C LYS A 127 18.58 -24.49 -16.20
N GLY A 128 17.30 -24.71 -16.48
CA GLY A 128 16.68 -26.02 -16.32
C GLY A 128 15.30 -25.99 -15.68
N THR A 129 14.26 -25.79 -16.47
CA THR A 129 12.97 -26.51 -16.29
C THR A 129 12.22 -26.49 -17.61
N SER A 130 12.49 -27.46 -18.48
CA SER A 130 11.54 -27.81 -19.54
C SER A 130 10.39 -28.54 -18.89
N LEU A 131 9.21 -27.92 -18.96
CA LEU A 131 7.94 -28.42 -18.48
C LEU A 131 7.52 -29.62 -19.35
N GLU A 132 7.55 -30.81 -18.76
CA GLU A 132 6.92 -31.99 -19.33
C GLU A 132 5.40 -31.92 -19.10
N LYS A 133 4.72 -31.77 -20.22
CA LYS A 133 3.30 -31.97 -20.50
C LYS A 133 2.77 -33.27 -19.89
N THR A 134 1.66 -33.23 -19.14
CA THR A 134 0.64 -34.31 -19.11
C THR A 134 -0.69 -33.77 -18.54
N GLN A 135 -1.77 -33.94 -19.32
CA GLN A 135 -3.17 -33.72 -18.96
C GLN A 135 -3.76 -35.03 -18.37
N PRO A 136 -5.04 -35.09 -17.96
CA PRO A 136 -5.52 -35.47 -16.64
C PRO A 136 -5.88 -36.96 -16.52
N GLU A 137 -5.68 -37.58 -15.36
CA GLU A 137 -6.28 -38.89 -15.09
C GLU A 137 -6.98 -38.89 -13.73
N VAL A 138 -8.28 -39.20 -13.79
CA VAL A 138 -9.17 -39.45 -12.65
C VAL A 138 -8.85 -40.83 -12.09
N PRO A 139 -8.71 -40.96 -10.76
CA PRO A 139 -9.28 -42.14 -10.12
C PRO A 139 -10.06 -41.82 -8.85
N ALA A 140 -11.10 -42.62 -8.66
CA ALA A 140 -12.00 -42.63 -7.52
C ALA A 140 -11.32 -43.11 -6.22
N GLY A 141 -11.66 -42.50 -5.08
CA GLY A 141 -11.25 -42.94 -3.74
C GLY A 141 -11.66 -41.94 -2.64
N PRO A 142 -11.95 -42.37 -1.41
CA PRO A 142 -13.06 -41.85 -0.60
C PRO A 142 -12.80 -40.50 0.09
N MET A 143 -13.87 -39.69 0.19
CA MET A 143 -13.86 -38.35 0.81
C MET A 143 -13.62 -38.38 2.33
N PRO A 144 -12.90 -37.41 2.91
CA PRO A 144 -12.90 -37.19 4.35
C PRO A 144 -14.25 -36.60 4.81
N THR A 145 -14.87 -37.25 5.80
CA THR A 145 -16.19 -36.89 6.35
C THR A 145 -16.05 -35.71 7.32
N MET A 146 -16.58 -34.53 6.96
CA MET A 146 -16.83 -33.46 7.95
C MET A 146 -18.11 -33.80 8.73
N PRO A 147 -18.18 -33.60 10.06
CA PRO A 147 -19.42 -33.70 10.80
C PRO A 147 -20.37 -32.57 10.38
N ARG A 148 -21.42 -32.92 9.62
CA ARG A 148 -22.56 -32.04 9.33
C ARG A 148 -23.35 -31.79 10.62
N MET A 149 -23.18 -30.62 11.21
CA MET A 149 -24.24 -29.87 11.89
C MET A 149 -24.47 -28.67 10.98
N HIS A 150 -25.63 -28.44 10.38
CA HIS A 150 -26.89 -28.12 11.04
C HIS A 150 -28.08 -28.70 10.27
N LYS A 151 -29.03 -29.25 11.02
CA LYS A 151 -30.39 -29.56 10.57
C LYS A 151 -31.12 -28.23 10.35
N PRO A 152 -31.90 -28.03 9.27
CA PRO A 152 -32.71 -26.84 9.12
C PRO A 152 -33.67 -26.75 10.32
N LEU A 153 -33.71 -25.60 10.98
CA LEU A 153 -34.64 -25.32 12.07
C LEU A 153 -36.07 -25.51 11.56
N ALA A 154 -36.90 -26.23 12.32
CA ALA A 154 -38.31 -26.37 12.00
C ALA A 154 -39.00 -24.99 12.09
N PRO A 155 -40.06 -24.70 11.30
CA PRO A 155 -40.69 -23.38 11.24
C PRO A 155 -41.19 -22.75 12.55
N GLU A 156 -41.15 -23.50 13.67
CA GLU A 156 -41.57 -23.03 14.99
C GLU A 156 -40.44 -22.99 16.05
N GLU A 157 -39.19 -23.19 15.67
CA GLU A 157 -38.07 -23.18 16.62
C GLU A 157 -37.38 -21.80 16.65
N ARG A 158 -37.47 -21.10 17.79
CA ARG A 158 -36.84 -19.79 17.98
C ARG A 158 -35.32 -19.95 18.10
N PRO A 159 -34.53 -19.08 17.45
CA PRO A 159 -33.08 -19.12 17.60
C PRO A 159 -32.68 -18.83 19.05
N PRO A 160 -31.57 -19.42 19.53
CA PRO A 160 -31.09 -19.21 20.89
C PRO A 160 -30.82 -17.71 21.12
N PHE A 161 -31.47 -17.15 22.14
CA PHE A 161 -31.24 -15.77 22.54
C PHE A 161 -29.88 -15.66 23.23
N ASP A 162 -29.01 -14.82 22.67
CA ASP A 162 -27.77 -14.39 23.30
C ASP A 162 -28.08 -13.24 24.26
N VAL A 163 -27.98 -13.52 25.56
CA VAL A 163 -28.35 -12.59 26.64
C VAL A 163 -27.24 -11.62 27.01
N ASP A 164 -26.04 -11.77 26.42
CA ASP A 164 -24.89 -10.91 26.70
C ASP A 164 -24.77 -9.72 25.73
N ALA A 165 -25.68 -9.59 24.76
CA ALA A 165 -25.78 -8.43 23.89
C ALA A 165 -26.67 -7.34 24.54
N THR A 166 -26.18 -6.65 25.57
CA THR A 166 -26.75 -5.39 26.11
C THR A 166 -25.68 -4.31 26.18
#